data_AF-A0A8T9SGX2-F1
#
_entry.id   AF-A0A8T9SGX2-F1
#
_cell.length_a   1.000
_cell.length_b   1.000
_cell.length_c   1.000
_cell.angle_alpha   90.00
_cell.angle_beta   90.00
_cell.angle_gamma   90.00
#
_symmetry.space_group_name_H-M   'P 1'
#
loop_
_entity.id
_entity.type
_entity.pdbx_description
1 polymer ?
#
loop_
_entity_poly.entity_id
_entity_poly.type
_entity_poly.pdbx_seq_one_letter_code
_entity_poly.pdbx_strand_id
1 'polypeptide(L)'
;MLQLGRWIGQYTFSNKAYNEMRGFEHTTFTIDIDDSSGSRFTGRVQDDLTTGGTEGIGEISGKVNGSVVEFVKQMPVMTLLFSDSGESRTYNRKHNNIYYSGRLSADGKSISGSWKFKFSIIWIGFLPYFSKGVGGTWNMQLVEE
;
A
#
# COMPACT_ATOMS: atom_id res chain seq x y z
N MET A 1 11.97 -3.66 16.80
CA MET A 1 11.85 -2.34 16.14
C MET A 1 12.09 -2.56 14.65
N LEU A 2 11.58 -1.69 13.79
CA LEU A 2 11.85 -1.79 12.35
C LEU A 2 13.18 -1.09 12.03
N GLN A 3 13.95 -1.62 11.07
CA GLN A 3 15.19 -0.96 10.66
C GLN A 3 14.88 0.31 9.84
N LEU A 4 15.63 1.38 10.13
CA LEU A 4 15.61 2.61 9.34
C LEU A 4 16.21 2.37 7.95
N GLY A 5 15.82 3.18 6.98
CA GLY A 5 16.34 3.13 5.63
C GLY A 5 15.30 2.71 4.59
N ARG A 6 15.80 2.33 3.42
CA ARG A 6 14.98 2.07 2.24
C ARG A 6 14.56 0.61 2.16
N TRP A 7 13.26 0.41 1.92
CA TRP A 7 12.64 -0.89 1.70
C TRP A 7 11.98 -0.90 0.33
N ILE A 8 12.17 -1.98 -0.42
CA ILE A 8 11.51 -2.19 -1.72
C ILE A 8 10.56 -3.36 -1.58
N GLY A 9 9.34 -3.18 -2.04
CA GLY A 9 8.31 -4.19 -1.94
C GLY A 9 7.40 -4.22 -3.14
N GLN A 10 6.50 -5.19 -3.09
CA GLN A 10 5.48 -5.40 -4.10
C GLN A 10 4.19 -5.87 -3.44
N TYR A 11 3.05 -5.52 -4.05
CA TYR A 11 1.76 -6.01 -3.64
C TYR A 11 0.95 -6.53 -4.83
N THR A 12 0.07 -7.48 -4.56
CA THR A 12 -0.79 -8.13 -5.54
C THR A 12 -2.21 -8.21 -5.00
N PHE A 13 -3.22 -7.99 -5.84
CA PHE A 13 -4.61 -8.20 -5.46
C PHE A 13 -4.93 -9.69 -5.33
N SER A 14 -5.70 -10.08 -4.31
CA SER A 14 -6.16 -11.49 -4.18
C SER A 14 -7.10 -11.90 -5.31
N ASN A 15 -7.86 -10.95 -5.86
CA ASN A 15 -8.70 -11.19 -7.03
C ASN A 15 -7.90 -10.94 -8.30
N LYS A 16 -7.61 -12.02 -9.04
CA LYS A 16 -6.83 -11.97 -10.29
C LYS A 16 -7.42 -11.04 -11.34
N ALA A 17 -8.75 -10.89 -11.39
CA ALA A 17 -9.40 -9.99 -12.33
C ALA A 17 -8.94 -8.52 -12.17
N TYR A 18 -8.58 -8.08 -10.95
CA TYR A 18 -8.03 -6.74 -10.75
C TYR A 18 -6.60 -6.59 -11.29
N ASN A 19 -5.80 -7.65 -11.20
CA ASN A 19 -4.44 -7.65 -11.74
C ASN A 19 -4.49 -7.63 -13.28
N GLU A 20 -5.36 -8.47 -13.87
CA GLU A 20 -5.60 -8.53 -15.32
C GLU A 20 -6.10 -7.19 -15.86
N MET A 21 -7.09 -6.59 -15.19
CA MET A 21 -7.67 -5.30 -15.60
C MET A 21 -6.66 -4.16 -15.56
N ARG A 22 -5.74 -4.17 -14.59
CA ARG A 22 -4.64 -3.19 -14.51
C ARG A 22 -3.53 -3.49 -15.51
N GLY A 23 -3.45 -4.70 -16.05
CA GLY A 23 -2.36 -5.17 -16.90
C GLY A 23 -1.08 -5.54 -16.14
N PHE A 24 -1.13 -5.66 -14.80
CA PHE A 24 0.05 -5.92 -13.97
C PHE A 24 -0.26 -6.94 -12.87
N GLU A 25 0.58 -7.97 -12.76
CA GLU A 25 0.47 -8.99 -11.70
C GLU A 25 0.77 -8.43 -10.30
N HIS A 26 1.71 -7.50 -10.21
CA HIS A 26 2.11 -6.83 -8.98
C HIS A 26 2.37 -5.35 -9.24
N THR A 27 2.23 -4.53 -8.19
CA THR A 27 2.75 -3.16 -8.16
C THR A 27 3.94 -3.11 -7.22
N THR A 28 5.03 -2.54 -7.72
CA THR A 28 6.23 -2.25 -6.93
C THR A 28 6.06 -0.94 -6.16
N PHE A 29 6.62 -0.89 -4.96
CA PHE A 29 6.67 0.32 -4.15
C PHE A 29 7.99 0.42 -3.40
N THR A 30 8.34 1.64 -3.01
CA THR A 30 9.47 1.93 -2.13
C THR A 30 8.96 2.61 -0.87
N ILE A 31 9.48 2.20 0.27
CA ILE A 31 9.24 2.83 1.57
C ILE A 31 10.58 3.30 2.13
N ASP A 32 10.65 4.56 2.52
CA ASP A 32 11.77 5.09 3.31
C ASP A 32 11.29 5.24 4.76
N ILE A 33 11.85 4.44 5.68
CA ILE A 33 11.55 4.51 7.11
C ILE A 33 12.42 5.61 7.72
N ASP A 34 11.77 6.72 8.06
CA ASP A 34 12.43 7.95 8.54
C ASP A 34 12.55 8.00 10.07
N ASP A 35 11.60 7.40 10.80
CA ASP A 35 11.62 7.33 12.28
C ASP A 35 11.14 5.96 12.77
N SER A 36 11.77 5.47 13.83
CA SER A 36 11.39 4.23 14.52
C SER A 36 11.68 4.38 16.01
N SER A 37 10.65 4.78 16.76
CA SER A 37 10.70 4.99 18.21
C SER A 37 9.87 3.97 18.97
N GLY A 38 10.54 3.14 19.77
CA GLY A 38 9.91 2.08 20.54
C GLY A 38 9.18 1.08 19.64
N SER A 39 7.87 0.95 19.80
CA SER A 39 7.05 0.07 18.97
C SER A 39 6.43 0.77 17.75
N ARG A 40 6.69 2.06 17.51
CA ARG A 40 6.08 2.84 16.42
C ARG A 40 7.12 3.20 15.36
N PHE A 41 6.66 3.37 14.13
CA PHE A 41 7.49 3.89 13.04
C PHE A 41 6.66 4.74 12.08
N THR A 42 7.34 5.64 11.38
CA THR A 42 6.79 6.46 10.30
C THR A 42 7.74 6.52 9.13
N GLY A 43 7.22 6.83 7.96
CA GLY A 43 8.03 6.96 6.76
C GLY A 43 7.25 7.47 5.57
N ARG A 44 7.91 7.50 4.42
CA ARG A 44 7.35 7.89 3.14
C ARG A 44 7.21 6.67 2.24
N VAL A 45 6.22 6.68 1.36
CA VAL A 45 5.98 5.61 0.40
C VAL A 45 5.73 6.17 -0.98
N GLN A 46 6.27 5.51 -2.00
CA GLN A 46 6.04 5.83 -3.40
C GLN A 46 5.77 4.55 -4.16
N ASP A 47 4.70 4.53 -4.95
CA ASP A 47 4.44 3.43 -5.86
C ASP A 47 5.12 3.67 -7.21
N ASP A 48 5.53 2.59 -7.85
CA ASP A 48 6.02 2.62 -9.22
C ASP A 48 4.84 2.68 -10.19
N LEU A 49 4.71 3.83 -10.86
CA LEU A 49 3.65 4.08 -11.85
C LEU A 49 3.74 3.13 -13.05
N THR A 50 4.93 2.64 -13.39
CA THR A 50 5.12 1.70 -14.49
C THR A 50 4.57 0.31 -14.19
N THR A 51 4.20 0.05 -12.94
CA THR A 51 3.57 -1.21 -12.48
C THR A 51 2.15 -1.00 -11.94
N GLY A 52 1.48 0.09 -12.35
CA GLY A 52 0.10 0.42 -11.94
C GLY A 52 0.00 1.02 -10.53
N GLY A 53 1.04 1.71 -10.09
CA GLY A 53 1.10 2.43 -8.83
C GLY A 53 0.15 3.62 -8.70
N THR A 54 -0.10 4.05 -7.47
CA THR A 54 -0.84 5.30 -7.19
C THR A 54 0.11 6.49 -7.22
N GLU A 55 -0.34 7.61 -7.80
CA GLU A 55 0.46 8.83 -7.94
C GLU A 55 0.77 9.52 -6.60
N GLY A 56 1.95 10.14 -6.55
CA GLY A 56 2.42 10.99 -5.46
C GLY A 56 3.22 10.26 -4.39
N ILE A 57 3.77 11.03 -3.46
CA ILE A 57 4.48 10.52 -2.30
C ILE A 57 3.51 10.44 -1.14
N GLY A 58 3.24 9.23 -0.68
CA GLY A 58 2.41 8.96 0.48
C GLY A 58 3.19 8.93 1.79
N GLU A 59 2.43 8.84 2.86
CA GLU A 59 2.94 8.66 4.22
C GLU A 59 2.57 7.26 4.72
N ILE A 60 3.42 6.70 5.58
CA ILE A 60 3.08 5.52 6.37
C ILE A 60 3.23 5.80 7.85
N SER A 61 2.33 5.22 8.63
CA SER A 61 2.42 5.18 10.09
C SER A 61 2.08 3.78 10.57
N GLY A 62 2.94 3.23 11.44
CA GLY A 62 2.83 1.83 11.82
C GLY A 62 3.39 1.52 13.19
N LYS A 63 3.33 0.23 13.51
CA LYS A 63 3.86 -0.35 14.73
C LYS A 63 4.44 -1.74 14.50
N VAL A 64 5.39 -2.11 15.36
CA VAL A 64 5.99 -3.43 15.42
C VAL A 64 5.80 -4.00 16.82
N ASN A 65 5.23 -5.20 16.93
CA ASN A 65 5.09 -5.94 18.18
C ASN A 65 5.62 -7.37 17.99
N GLY A 66 6.80 -7.65 18.56
CA GLY A 66 7.54 -8.88 18.26
C GLY A 66 7.89 -8.95 16.77
N SER A 67 7.44 -10.02 16.10
CA SER A 67 7.57 -10.18 14.64
C SER A 67 6.39 -9.62 13.85
N VAL A 68 5.34 -9.13 14.50
CA VAL A 68 4.15 -8.60 13.80
C VAL A 68 4.37 -7.13 13.45
N VAL A 69 4.15 -6.80 12.18
CA VAL A 69 4.24 -5.44 11.64
C VAL A 69 2.88 -5.03 11.11
N GLU A 70 2.38 -3.87 11.52
CA GLU A 70 1.13 -3.29 11.03
C GLU A 70 1.36 -1.83 10.67
N PHE A 71 0.89 -1.38 9.51
CA PHE A 71 0.95 0.04 9.14
C PHE A 71 -0.22 0.47 8.26
N VAL A 72 -0.45 1.77 8.23
CA VAL A 72 -1.41 2.42 7.36
C VAL A 72 -0.64 3.23 6.33
N LYS A 73 -0.94 2.99 5.05
CA LYS A 73 -0.44 3.76 3.91
C LYS A 73 -1.49 4.78 3.48
N GLN A 74 -1.04 6.02 3.28
CA GLN A 74 -1.88 7.17 2.98
C GLN A 74 -1.34 7.88 1.73
N MET A 75 -1.99 7.69 0.59
CA MET A 75 -1.59 8.32 -0.67
C MET A 75 -2.29 9.68 -0.86
N PRO A 76 -1.59 10.69 -1.39
CA PRO A 76 -2.14 12.03 -1.56
C PRO A 76 -3.14 12.12 -2.71
N VAL A 77 -3.02 11.24 -3.72
CA VAL A 77 -3.90 11.18 -4.89
C VAL A 77 -4.75 9.92 -4.83
N MET A 78 -6.07 10.09 -5.01
CA MET A 78 -7.01 8.98 -5.06
C MET A 78 -7.04 8.42 -6.48
N THR A 79 -6.80 7.12 -6.63
CA THR A 79 -6.86 6.40 -7.91
C THR A 79 -7.97 5.37 -7.82
N LEU A 80 -8.94 5.44 -8.73
CA LEU A 80 -10.03 4.47 -8.81
C LEU A 80 -9.89 3.65 -10.10
N LEU A 81 -10.00 2.33 -9.97
CA LEU A 81 -10.08 1.41 -11.09
C LEU A 81 -11.56 1.12 -11.39
N PHE A 82 -12.00 1.45 -12.60
CA PHE A 82 -13.38 1.26 -13.03
C PHE A 82 -13.52 -0.08 -13.77
N SER A 83 -14.32 -0.98 -13.21
CA SER A 83 -14.41 -2.36 -13.70
C SER A 83 -15.10 -2.54 -15.04
N ASP A 84 -15.90 -1.56 -15.45
CA ASP A 84 -16.64 -1.55 -16.72
C ASP A 84 -15.73 -1.20 -17.91
N SER A 85 -14.71 -0.38 -17.69
CA SER A 85 -13.83 0.18 -18.71
C SER A 85 -12.39 -0.32 -18.59
N GLY A 86 -12.00 -0.85 -17.43
CA GLY A 86 -10.61 -1.09 -17.07
C GLY A 86 -9.80 0.20 -16.87
N GLU A 87 -10.45 1.37 -16.95
CA GLU A 87 -9.80 2.66 -16.85
C GLU A 87 -9.45 2.97 -15.39
N SER A 88 -8.24 3.50 -15.18
CA SER A 88 -7.86 4.10 -13.91
C SER A 88 -8.06 5.61 -13.99
N ARG A 89 -8.79 6.20 -13.03
CA ARG A 89 -8.94 7.66 -12.92
C ARG A 89 -8.34 8.18 -11.63
N THR A 90 -7.61 9.27 -11.75
CA THR A 90 -7.04 9.99 -10.62
C THR A 90 -7.92 11.17 -10.24
N TYR A 91 -7.95 11.47 -8.94
CA TYR A 91 -8.67 12.59 -8.37
C TYR A 91 -7.73 13.30 -7.39
N ASN A 92 -7.66 14.62 -7.50
CA ASN A 92 -6.82 15.46 -6.63
C ASN A 92 -7.40 15.58 -5.21
N ARG A 93 -7.40 14.46 -4.49
CA ARG A 93 -7.78 14.32 -3.08
C ARG A 93 -7.14 13.07 -2.50
N LYS A 94 -7.07 12.99 -1.17
CA LYS A 94 -6.50 11.84 -0.47
C LYS A 94 -7.17 10.53 -0.86
N HIS A 95 -6.34 9.51 -1.11
CA HIS A 95 -6.79 8.15 -1.26
C HIS A 95 -7.34 7.62 0.07
N ASN A 96 -8.25 6.65 0.01
CA ASN A 96 -8.58 5.85 1.17
C ASN A 96 -7.33 5.20 1.77
N ASN A 97 -7.28 5.17 3.11
CA ASN A 97 -6.23 4.48 3.85
C ASN A 97 -6.14 3.00 3.44
N ILE A 98 -4.91 2.54 3.24
CA ILE A 98 -4.59 1.14 2.94
C ILE A 98 -3.95 0.52 4.18
N TYR A 99 -4.52 -0.57 4.68
CA TYR A 99 -4.06 -1.22 5.90
C TYR A 99 -3.20 -2.43 5.56
N TYR A 100 -1.96 -2.44 6.04
CA TYR A 100 -1.01 -3.53 5.88
C TYR A 100 -0.78 -4.24 7.21
N SER A 101 -0.71 -5.56 7.17
CA SER A 101 -0.35 -6.43 8.30
C SER A 101 0.54 -7.56 7.79
N GLY A 102 1.65 -7.82 8.47
CA GLY A 102 2.62 -8.82 8.06
C GLY A 102 3.54 -9.29 9.17
N ARG A 103 4.48 -10.15 8.81
CA ARG A 103 5.49 -10.71 9.70
C ARG A 103 6.89 -10.36 9.22
N LEU A 104 7.67 -9.80 10.12
CA LEU A 104 9.11 -9.58 9.97
C LEU A 104 9.84 -10.93 10.09
N SER A 105 10.76 -11.18 9.16
CA SER A 105 11.64 -12.35 9.19
C SER A 105 12.59 -12.33 10.38
N ALA A 106 13.16 -13.49 10.71
CA ALA A 106 14.05 -13.64 11.85
C ALA A 106 15.33 -12.79 11.73
N ASP A 107 15.80 -12.54 10.51
CA ASP A 107 16.95 -11.66 10.22
C ASP A 107 16.59 -10.16 10.26
N GLY A 108 15.31 -9.82 10.38
CA GLY A 108 14.84 -8.44 10.39
C GLY A 108 14.91 -7.71 9.04
N LYS A 109 15.14 -8.41 7.92
CA LYS A 109 15.40 -7.80 6.60
C LYS A 109 14.27 -7.98 5.59
N SER A 110 13.26 -8.78 5.89
CA SER A 110 12.11 -8.98 5.01
C SER A 110 10.80 -8.98 5.78
N ILE A 111 9.73 -8.49 5.14
CA ILE A 111 8.39 -8.53 5.70
C ILE A 111 7.44 -9.05 4.63
N SER A 112 6.51 -9.92 5.01
CA SER A 112 5.44 -10.35 4.11
C SER A 112 4.10 -10.44 4.84
N GLY A 113 3.01 -10.28 4.12
CA GLY A 113 1.69 -10.31 4.72
C GLY A 113 0.55 -9.99 3.78
N SER A 114 -0.50 -9.39 4.34
CA SER A 114 -1.71 -8.98 3.64
C SER A 114 -1.95 -7.50 3.75
N TRP A 115 -2.65 -6.96 2.76
CA TRP A 115 -3.11 -5.57 2.74
C TRP A 115 -4.60 -5.52 2.41
N LYS A 116 -5.29 -4.47 2.85
CA LYS A 116 -6.70 -4.24 2.51
C LYS A 116 -7.13 -2.79 2.56
N PHE A 117 -8.07 -2.45 1.68
CA PHE A 117 -9.00 -1.35 1.86
C PHE A 117 -10.15 -1.77 2.77
N LYS A 118 -10.59 -0.84 3.63
CA LYS A 118 -11.88 -0.97 4.31
C LYS A 118 -12.99 -0.49 3.38
N PHE A 119 -14.20 -1.04 3.56
CA PHE A 119 -15.39 -0.51 2.91
C PHE A 119 -15.52 0.99 3.22
N SER A 120 -15.80 1.78 2.19
CA SER A 120 -15.98 3.22 2.32
C SER A 120 -16.97 3.74 1.29
N ILE A 121 -17.64 4.83 1.64
CA ILE A 121 -18.52 5.58 0.74
C ILE A 121 -17.74 6.80 0.30
N ILE A 122 -17.52 6.89 -1.00
CA ILE A 122 -16.76 7.95 -1.64
C ILE A 122 -17.74 8.80 -2.45
N TRP A 123 -17.85 10.09 -2.16
CA TRP A 123 -18.66 11.00 -2.98
C TRP A 123 -17.87 11.43 -4.23
N ILE A 124 -18.41 11.17 -5.43
CA ILE A 124 -17.87 11.67 -6.69
C ILE A 124 -18.90 12.68 -7.23
N GLY A 125 -18.68 13.97 -6.96
CA GLY A 125 -19.74 14.97 -7.12
C GLY A 125 -20.89 14.68 -6.16
N PHE A 126 -22.11 14.57 -6.68
CA PHE A 126 -23.31 14.24 -5.90
C PHE A 126 -23.64 12.74 -5.87
N LEU A 127 -22.89 11.89 -6.58
CA LEU A 127 -23.15 10.45 -6.66
C LEU A 127 -22.30 9.69 -5.63
N PRO A 128 -22.90 8.82 -4.79
CA PRO A 128 -22.14 7.95 -3.90
C PRO A 128 -21.52 6.79 -4.67
N TYR A 129 -20.21 6.61 -4.53
CA TYR A 129 -19.47 5.46 -4.99
C TYR A 129 -19.14 4.56 -3.80
N PHE A 130 -19.63 3.32 -3.85
CA PHE A 130 -19.42 2.33 -2.79
C PHE A 130 -18.19 1.49 -3.11
N SER A 131 -17.09 1.75 -2.40
CA SER A 131 -15.88 0.94 -2.52
C SER A 131 -16.07 -0.34 -1.72
N LYS A 132 -16.19 -1.47 -2.41
CA LYS A 132 -16.12 -2.80 -1.78
C LYS A 132 -14.74 -2.96 -1.15
N GLY A 133 -14.66 -3.61 0.01
CA GLY A 133 -13.37 -3.95 0.61
C GLY A 133 -12.57 -4.82 -0.35
N VAL A 134 -11.38 -4.36 -0.73
CA VAL A 134 -10.46 -5.08 -1.60
C VAL A 134 -9.16 -5.30 -0.84
N GLY A 135 -8.47 -6.41 -1.10
CA GLY A 135 -7.20 -6.69 -0.45
C GLY A 135 -6.35 -7.66 -1.26
N GLY A 136 -5.24 -8.04 -0.65
CA GLY A 136 -4.19 -8.77 -1.33
C GLY A 136 -3.06 -9.18 -0.42
N THR A 137 -1.98 -9.65 -1.04
CA THR A 137 -0.73 -9.99 -0.38
C THR A 137 0.35 -8.98 -0.75
N TRP A 138 1.38 -8.91 0.08
CA TRP A 138 2.53 -8.06 -0.16
C TRP A 138 3.79 -8.66 0.47
N ASN A 139 4.94 -8.22 -0.02
CA ASN A 139 6.24 -8.45 0.59
C ASN A 139 7.14 -7.23 0.37
N MET A 140 8.13 -7.04 1.24
CA MET A 140 9.20 -6.06 1.05
C MET A 140 10.50 -6.52 1.70
N GLN A 141 11.61 -5.98 1.21
CA GLN A 141 12.97 -6.25 1.67
C GLN A 141 13.72 -4.95 1.89
N LEU A 142 14.57 -4.93 2.90
CA LEU A 142 15.50 -3.84 3.15
C LEU A 142 16.56 -3.81 2.05
N VAL A 143 16.85 -2.63 1.53
CA VAL A 143 17.97 -2.43 0.61
C VAL A 143 19.25 -2.32 1.42
N GLU A 144 20.18 -3.25 1.19
CA GLU A 144 21.52 -3.17 1.76
C GLU A 144 22.36 -2.19 0.94
N GLU A 145 23.05 -1.27 1.61
CA GLU A 145 24.09 -0.42 1.01
C GLU A 145 25.44 -1.13 0.96
#